data_AF-A0AAW9KEI6-F1
#
_entry.id   AF-A0AAW9KEI6-F1
#
_cell.length_a   1.000
_cell.length_b   1.000
_cell.length_c   1.000
_cell.angle_alpha   90.00
_cell.angle_beta   90.00
_cell.angle_gamma   90.00
#
_symmetry.space_group_name_H-M   'P 1'
#
loop_
_entity.id
_entity.type
_entity.pdbx_description
1 polymer ?
#
loop_
_entity_poly.entity_id
_entity_poly.type
_entity_poly.pdbx_seq_one_letter_code
_entity_poly.pdbx_strand_id
1 'polypeptide(L)'
;PSDNPFKVARSMQLHSDIGSNIQYNENIKDTTNWLDTTDTALEQLGNSFQRFRELMVSAGNAAYGSDEKKAIRDEMNEKVNEISQILNTSFDGKYIFGGTKGSSKPLASNKDIVTGNNVLNLSGKNGEILELDNLDPEVENQINMINKKLCVEVSQGVVMDYSVSATDVLLFKDKNGSDVNVINLLKDITN
;
A
#
# COMPACT_ATOMS: atom_id res chain seq x y z
N PRO A 1 31.75 51.43 6.28
CA PRO A 1 30.92 50.38 5.65
C PRO A 1 29.64 50.18 6.48
N SER A 2 28.69 51.10 6.31
CA SER A 2 27.38 51.11 6.97
C SER A 2 26.32 50.71 5.94
N ASP A 3 26.46 49.50 5.41
CA ASP A 3 25.51 48.99 4.43
C ASP A 3 24.19 48.66 5.12
N ASN A 4 23.11 49.19 4.57
CA ASN A 4 21.82 49.36 5.25
C ASN A 4 21.29 48.01 5.79
N PRO A 5 21.25 47.77 7.12
CA PRO A 5 20.94 46.46 7.70
C PRO A 5 19.53 45.98 7.34
N PHE A 6 18.61 46.90 7.04
CA PHE A 6 17.26 46.58 6.55
C PHE A 6 17.26 46.00 5.13
N LYS A 7 18.15 46.49 4.24
CA LYS A 7 18.28 45.93 2.88
C LYS A 7 18.90 44.54 2.94
N VAL A 8 19.93 44.37 3.76
CA VAL A 8 20.57 43.06 3.96
C VAL A 8 19.58 42.06 4.55
N ALA A 9 18.83 42.45 5.58
CA ALA A 9 17.79 41.59 6.17
C ALA A 9 16.70 41.22 5.16
N ARG A 10 16.22 42.16 4.34
CA ARG A 10 15.25 41.88 3.27
C ARG A 10 15.82 40.96 2.19
N SER A 11 17.06 41.16 1.76
CA SER A 11 17.73 40.27 0.82
C SER A 11 17.89 38.86 1.40
N MET A 12 18.30 38.73 2.66
CA MET A 12 18.38 37.44 3.35
C MET A 12 17.02 36.74 3.42
N GLN A 13 15.95 37.48 3.73
CA GLN A 13 14.60 36.94 3.71
C GLN A 13 14.22 36.42 2.32
N LEU A 14 14.44 37.21 1.26
CA LEU A 14 14.14 36.79 -0.11
C LEU A 14 14.97 35.56 -0.52
N HIS A 15 16.23 35.47 -0.12
CA HIS A 15 17.05 34.28 -0.35
C HIS A 15 16.50 33.05 0.37
N SER A 16 16.04 33.22 1.62
CA SER A 16 15.36 32.16 2.38
C SER A 16 14.07 31.73 1.68
N ASP A 17 13.24 32.68 1.23
CA ASP A 17 11.98 32.42 0.54
C ASP A 17 12.22 31.67 -0.79
N ILE A 18 13.26 32.06 -1.54
CA ILE A 18 13.68 31.34 -2.76
C ILE A 18 14.09 29.91 -2.41
N GLY A 19 14.90 29.73 -1.37
CA GLY A 19 15.33 28.40 -0.91
C GLY A 19 14.14 27.51 -0.53
N SER A 20 13.20 28.04 0.25
CA SER A 20 11.96 27.33 0.60
C SER A 20 11.14 26.97 -0.64
N ASN A 21 10.98 27.90 -1.60
CA ASN A 21 10.25 27.63 -2.83
C ASN A 21 10.92 26.54 -3.70
N ILE A 22 12.25 26.48 -3.73
CA ILE A 22 12.96 25.40 -4.44
C ILE A 22 12.65 24.06 -3.77
N GLN A 23 12.72 23.98 -2.43
CA GLN A 23 12.39 22.75 -1.71
C GLN A 23 10.93 22.33 -1.92
N TYR A 24 9.99 23.29 -1.92
CA TYR A 24 8.58 23.01 -2.20
C TYR A 24 8.36 22.44 -3.60
N ASN A 25 9.05 22.97 -4.62
CA ASN A 25 8.95 22.43 -5.98
C ASN A 25 9.49 21.00 -6.07
N GLU A 26 10.61 20.69 -5.40
CA GLU A 26 11.12 19.30 -5.36
C GLU A 26 10.15 18.39 -4.60
N ASN A 27 9.61 18.82 -3.46
CA ASN A 27 8.60 18.07 -2.70
C ASN A 27 7.38 17.77 -3.57
N ILE A 28 6.86 18.76 -4.31
CA ILE A 28 5.72 18.59 -5.22
C ILE A 28 6.05 17.56 -6.29
N LYS A 29 7.22 17.67 -6.92
CA LYS A 29 7.65 16.75 -7.99
C LYS A 29 7.77 15.31 -7.49
N ASP A 30 8.43 15.10 -6.35
CA ASP A 30 8.58 13.78 -5.74
C ASP A 30 7.22 13.18 -5.35
N THR A 31 6.35 14.01 -4.79
CA THR A 31 4.99 13.63 -4.43
C THR A 31 4.16 13.23 -5.64
N THR A 32 4.22 14.00 -6.73
CA THR A 32 3.53 13.67 -7.99
C THR A 32 4.01 12.34 -8.54
N ASN A 33 5.33 12.11 -8.63
CA ASN A 33 5.87 10.83 -9.12
C ASN A 33 5.45 9.64 -8.23
N TRP A 34 5.39 9.85 -6.92
CA TRP A 34 4.91 8.84 -5.97
C TRP A 34 3.42 8.53 -6.20
N LEU A 35 2.60 9.55 -6.37
CA LEU A 35 1.17 9.40 -6.63
C LEU A 35 0.90 8.73 -7.97
N ASP A 36 1.62 9.09 -9.03
CA ASP A 36 1.51 8.45 -10.35
C ASP A 36 1.84 6.94 -10.28
N THR A 37 2.89 6.59 -9.52
CA THR A 37 3.27 5.19 -9.29
C THR A 37 2.19 4.47 -8.48
N THR A 38 1.62 5.14 -7.49
CA THR A 38 0.55 4.60 -6.66
C THR A 38 -0.72 4.38 -7.48
N ASP A 39 -1.10 5.33 -8.33
CA ASP A 39 -2.28 5.25 -9.20
C ASP A 39 -2.16 4.08 -10.18
N THR A 40 -1.01 3.96 -10.84
CA THR A 40 -0.72 2.82 -11.73
C THR A 40 -0.82 1.48 -10.99
N ALA A 41 -0.29 1.40 -9.78
CA ALA A 41 -0.36 0.18 -8.97
C ALA A 41 -1.81 -0.12 -8.53
N LEU A 42 -2.60 0.89 -8.16
CA LEU A 42 -4.00 0.72 -7.79
C LEU A 42 -4.88 0.31 -8.99
N GLU A 43 -4.59 0.83 -10.19
CA GLU A 43 -5.27 0.40 -11.42
C GLU A 43 -5.00 -1.09 -11.69
N GLN A 44 -3.74 -1.51 -11.63
CA GLN A 44 -3.36 -2.92 -11.77
C GLN A 44 -4.05 -3.78 -10.72
N LEU A 45 -4.05 -3.33 -9.46
CA LEU A 45 -4.70 -4.05 -8.37
C LEU A 45 -6.21 -4.22 -8.60
N GLY A 46 -6.88 -3.17 -9.07
CA GLY A 46 -8.29 -3.21 -9.43
C GLY A 46 -8.59 -4.26 -10.51
N ASN A 47 -7.74 -4.34 -11.54
CA ASN A 47 -7.85 -5.36 -12.58
C ASN A 47 -7.65 -6.77 -12.03
N SER A 48 -6.66 -6.99 -11.15
CA SER A 48 -6.43 -8.30 -10.52
C SER A 48 -7.61 -8.72 -9.64
N PHE A 49 -8.21 -7.80 -8.87
CA PHE A 49 -9.41 -8.07 -8.08
C PHE A 49 -10.65 -8.34 -8.92
N GLN A 50 -10.83 -7.61 -10.02
CA GLN A 50 -11.93 -7.89 -10.95
C GLN A 50 -11.81 -9.29 -11.53
N ARG A 51 -10.62 -9.69 -12.00
CA ARG A 51 -10.38 -11.04 -12.50
C ARG A 51 -10.60 -12.10 -11.42
N PHE A 52 -10.12 -11.86 -10.19
CA PHE A 52 -10.35 -12.77 -9.07
C PHE A 52 -11.84 -12.98 -8.80
N ARG A 53 -12.64 -11.91 -8.86
CA ARG A 53 -14.10 -11.97 -8.71
C ARG A 53 -14.77 -12.77 -9.84
N GLU A 54 -14.33 -12.61 -11.08
CA GLU A 54 -14.85 -13.40 -12.21
C GLU A 54 -14.57 -14.90 -12.03
N LEU A 55 -13.36 -15.24 -11.58
CA LEU A 55 -12.98 -16.62 -11.27
C LEU A 55 -13.80 -17.20 -10.12
N MET A 56 -14.07 -16.40 -9.09
CA MET A 56 -14.93 -16.79 -7.98
C MET A 56 -16.36 -17.12 -8.44
N VAL A 57 -16.97 -16.29 -9.28
CA VAL A 57 -18.30 -16.57 -9.84
C VAL A 57 -18.26 -17.85 -10.69
N SER A 58 -17.18 -18.05 -11.45
CA SER A 58 -16.98 -19.25 -12.25
C SER A 58 -16.84 -20.51 -11.39
N ALA A 59 -16.10 -20.44 -10.27
CA ALA A 59 -15.94 -21.56 -9.34
C ALA A 59 -17.26 -22.04 -8.73
N GLY A 60 -18.21 -21.12 -8.52
CA GLY A 60 -19.56 -21.41 -8.04
C GLY A 60 -20.49 -22.09 -9.05
N ASN A 61 -20.09 -22.20 -10.33
CA ASN A 61 -20.89 -22.85 -11.35
C ASN A 61 -20.91 -24.37 -11.16
N ALA A 62 -22.09 -24.93 -10.93
CA ALA A 62 -22.29 -26.36 -10.70
C ALA A 62 -22.01 -27.24 -11.93
N ALA A 63 -21.96 -26.66 -13.14
CA ALA A 63 -21.69 -27.39 -14.38
C ALA A 63 -20.20 -27.76 -14.57
N TYR A 64 -19.28 -27.13 -13.83
CA TYR A 64 -17.85 -27.44 -13.94
C TYR A 64 -17.47 -28.71 -13.17
N GLY A 65 -16.65 -29.54 -13.82
CA GLY A 65 -16.06 -30.74 -13.24
C GLY A 65 -14.94 -30.41 -12.25
N SER A 66 -14.33 -31.47 -11.71
CA SER A 66 -13.25 -31.35 -10.73
C SER A 66 -11.99 -30.72 -11.31
N ASP A 67 -11.67 -31.03 -12.58
CA ASP A 67 -10.46 -30.53 -13.23
C ASP A 67 -10.58 -29.05 -13.58
N GLU A 68 -11.73 -28.61 -14.08
CA GLU A 68 -12.00 -27.19 -14.34
C GLU A 68 -11.97 -26.37 -13.05
N LYS A 69 -12.59 -26.87 -11.98
CA LYS A 69 -12.55 -26.20 -10.66
C LYS A 69 -11.15 -26.11 -10.10
N LYS A 70 -10.32 -27.13 -10.32
CA LYS A 70 -8.90 -27.08 -9.95
C LYS A 70 -8.14 -26.02 -10.74
N ALA A 71 -8.32 -25.95 -12.06
CA ALA A 71 -7.69 -24.93 -12.88
C ALA A 71 -8.11 -23.51 -12.47
N ILE A 72 -9.39 -23.30 -12.14
CA ILE A 72 -9.89 -22.01 -11.62
C ILE A 72 -9.20 -21.68 -10.30
N ARG A 73 -9.08 -22.63 -9.36
CA ARG A 73 -8.38 -22.43 -8.09
C ARG A 73 -6.91 -22.07 -8.30
N ASP A 74 -6.22 -22.76 -9.20
CA ASP A 74 -4.82 -22.47 -9.53
C ASP A 74 -4.68 -21.04 -10.07
N GLU A 75 -5.58 -20.59 -10.95
CA GLU A 75 -5.58 -19.20 -11.44
C GLU A 75 -5.89 -18.18 -10.33
N MET A 76 -6.83 -18.49 -9.43
CA MET A 76 -7.12 -17.65 -8.26
C MET A 76 -5.89 -17.50 -7.35
N ASN A 77 -5.15 -18.59 -7.13
CA ASN A 77 -3.91 -18.57 -6.36
C ASN A 77 -2.82 -17.70 -7.01
N GLU A 78 -2.70 -17.72 -8.34
CA GLU A 78 -1.80 -16.81 -9.05
C GLU A 78 -2.24 -15.34 -8.91
N LYS A 79 -3.55 -15.07 -8.94
CA LYS A 79 -4.05 -13.70 -8.72
C LYS A 79 -3.78 -13.18 -7.32
N VAL A 80 -3.82 -14.02 -6.29
CA VAL A 80 -3.40 -13.63 -4.92
C VAL A 80 -1.92 -13.25 -4.86
N ASN A 81 -1.06 -13.99 -5.56
CA ASN A 81 0.36 -13.65 -5.66
C ASN A 81 0.57 -12.33 -6.41
N GLU A 82 -0.16 -12.11 -7.50
CA GLU A 82 -0.12 -10.86 -8.25
C GLU A 82 -0.52 -9.67 -7.38
N ILE A 83 -1.61 -9.79 -6.61
CA ILE A 83 -2.03 -8.79 -5.62
C ILE A 83 -0.91 -8.50 -4.60
N SER A 84 -0.25 -9.54 -4.07
CA SER A 84 0.90 -9.41 -3.17
C SER A 84 2.06 -8.64 -3.82
N GLN A 85 2.35 -8.92 -5.10
CA GLN A 85 3.41 -8.25 -5.84
C GLN A 85 3.10 -6.77 -6.08
N ILE A 86 1.86 -6.46 -6.50
CA ILE A 86 1.42 -5.09 -6.74
C ILE A 86 1.48 -4.27 -5.45
N LEU A 87 1.02 -4.82 -4.33
CA LEU A 87 1.08 -4.16 -3.02
C LEU A 87 2.51 -4.09 -2.43
N ASN A 88 3.45 -4.80 -3.04
CA ASN A 88 4.89 -4.69 -2.76
C ASN A 88 5.63 -3.83 -3.80
N THR A 89 4.92 -3.02 -4.60
CA THR A 89 5.55 -2.04 -5.50
C THR A 89 6.46 -1.10 -4.72
N SER A 90 7.64 -0.82 -5.28
CA SER A 90 8.62 0.09 -4.68
C SER A 90 8.92 1.26 -5.61
N PHE A 91 9.01 2.46 -5.04
CA PHE A 91 9.47 3.67 -5.70
C PHE A 91 10.68 4.22 -4.93
N ASP A 92 11.78 4.46 -5.63
CA ASP A 92 13.04 4.95 -5.04
C ASP A 92 13.51 4.16 -3.79
N GLY A 93 13.42 2.83 -3.88
CA GLY A 93 13.81 1.93 -2.78
C GLY A 93 12.85 1.89 -1.59
N LYS A 94 11.71 2.59 -1.66
CA LYS A 94 10.65 2.56 -0.64
C LYS A 94 9.38 1.86 -1.16
N TYR A 95 8.78 1.01 -0.35
CA TYR A 95 7.50 0.37 -0.65
C TYR A 95 6.36 1.37 -0.53
N ILE A 96 5.61 1.58 -1.63
CA ILE A 96 4.62 2.67 -1.71
C ILE A 96 3.40 2.44 -0.80
N PHE A 97 3.06 1.17 -0.55
CA PHE A 97 1.98 0.76 0.35
C PHE A 97 2.44 0.44 1.78
N GLY A 98 3.73 0.70 2.08
CA GLY A 98 4.33 0.40 3.39
C GLY A 98 4.16 1.49 4.44
N GLY A 99 3.51 2.61 4.12
CA GLY A 99 3.40 3.76 5.02
C GLY A 99 4.76 4.23 5.53
N THR A 100 4.88 4.46 6.84
CA THR A 100 6.17 4.79 7.49
C THR A 100 7.17 3.63 7.53
N LYS A 101 6.72 2.40 7.24
CA LYS A 101 7.56 1.20 7.10
C LYS A 101 7.95 0.96 5.64
N GLY A 102 8.43 2.01 4.97
CA GLY A 102 8.79 1.94 3.54
C GLY A 102 10.02 1.09 3.21
N SER A 103 10.84 0.66 4.17
CA SER A 103 12.11 -0.07 3.88
C SER A 103 11.97 -1.60 3.82
N SER A 104 10.78 -2.15 4.08
CA SER A 104 10.52 -3.59 4.06
C SER A 104 9.17 -3.87 3.40
N LYS A 105 9.04 -5.02 2.75
CA LYS A 105 7.79 -5.44 2.09
C LYS A 105 6.62 -5.40 3.08
N PRO A 106 5.52 -4.69 2.76
CA PRO A 106 4.34 -4.70 3.61
C PRO A 106 3.55 -6.00 3.51
N LEU A 107 3.70 -6.79 2.43
CA LEU A 107 2.97 -8.03 2.21
C LEU A 107 3.90 -9.24 2.05
N ALA A 108 3.45 -10.38 2.56
CA ALA A 108 3.98 -11.70 2.27
C ALA A 108 2.87 -12.61 1.71
N SER A 109 3.20 -13.41 0.71
CA SER A 109 2.31 -14.44 0.15
C SER A 109 2.91 -15.82 0.42
N ASN A 110 2.20 -16.65 1.17
CA ASN A 110 2.66 -17.96 1.60
C ASN A 110 1.65 -19.03 1.16
N LYS A 111 2.15 -20.23 0.83
CA LYS A 111 1.27 -21.35 0.51
C LYS A 111 0.79 -22.02 1.79
N ASP A 112 -0.53 -22.06 1.99
CA ASP A 112 -1.16 -22.83 3.05
C ASP A 112 -1.00 -24.33 2.77
N ILE A 113 -0.45 -25.05 3.74
CA ILE A 113 -0.09 -26.46 3.58
C ILE A 113 -1.33 -27.37 3.63
N VAL A 114 -2.40 -26.94 4.31
CA VAL A 114 -3.63 -27.72 4.49
C VAL A 114 -4.48 -27.63 3.23
N THR A 115 -4.61 -26.43 2.68
CA THR A 115 -5.54 -26.15 1.58
C THR A 115 -4.85 -26.10 0.22
N GLY A 116 -3.53 -25.90 0.20
CA GLY A 116 -2.73 -25.75 -1.02
C GLY A 116 -2.86 -24.37 -1.65
N ASN A 117 -3.52 -23.41 -0.98
CA ASN A 117 -3.81 -22.09 -1.50
C ASN A 117 -2.78 -21.05 -1.09
N ASN A 118 -2.65 -19.98 -1.88
CA ASN A 118 -1.80 -18.86 -1.53
C ASN A 118 -2.58 -17.92 -0.61
N VAL A 119 -1.99 -17.61 0.55
CA VAL A 119 -2.54 -16.73 1.56
C VAL A 119 -1.71 -15.47 1.64
N LEU A 120 -2.41 -14.33 1.55
CA LEU A 120 -1.82 -13.02 1.72
C LEU A 120 -1.71 -12.69 3.21
N ASN A 121 -0.61 -12.11 3.64
CA ASN A 121 -0.41 -11.70 5.03
C ASN A 121 0.33 -10.37 5.08
N LEU A 122 0.12 -9.59 6.14
CA LEU A 122 0.98 -8.46 6.44
C LEU A 122 2.37 -8.98 6.84
N SER A 123 3.40 -8.27 6.39
CA SER A 123 4.79 -8.64 6.59
C SER A 123 5.50 -7.66 7.51
N GLY A 124 6.31 -8.23 8.38
CA GLY A 124 7.18 -7.64 9.36
C GLY A 124 8.46 -7.05 8.78
N LYS A 125 9.27 -6.40 9.62
CA LYS A 125 10.53 -5.76 9.18
C LYS A 125 11.53 -6.80 8.67
N ASN A 126 11.52 -7.99 9.27
CA ASN A 126 12.40 -9.10 8.93
C ASN A 126 11.71 -10.17 8.07
N GLY A 127 10.52 -9.85 7.52
CA GLY A 127 9.71 -10.78 6.75
C GLY A 127 8.85 -11.73 7.60
N GLU A 128 8.75 -11.49 8.90
CA GLU A 128 7.83 -12.22 9.78
C GLU A 128 6.37 -11.93 9.42
N ILE A 129 5.48 -12.89 9.63
CA ILE A 129 4.05 -12.68 9.42
C ILE A 129 3.52 -11.85 10.59
N LEU A 130 2.84 -10.75 10.29
CA LEU A 130 2.12 -9.94 11.27
C LEU A 130 0.67 -10.40 11.31
N GLU A 131 0.32 -11.16 12.35
CA GLU A 131 -1.05 -11.61 12.58
C GLU A 131 -1.90 -10.44 13.12
N LEU A 132 -3.05 -10.20 12.49
CA LEU A 132 -3.93 -9.08 12.81
C LEU A 132 -4.56 -9.17 14.20
N ASP A 133 -4.76 -10.39 14.71
CA ASP A 133 -5.41 -10.65 16.00
C ASP A 133 -4.39 -10.79 17.15
N ASN A 134 -3.09 -10.64 16.85
CA ASN A 134 -2.04 -10.79 17.85
C ASN A 134 -1.95 -9.52 18.72
N LEU A 135 -2.09 -9.71 20.03
CA LEU A 135 -2.03 -8.67 21.06
C LEU A 135 -0.59 -8.25 21.43
N ASP A 136 0.43 -8.77 20.73
CA ASP A 136 1.81 -8.36 20.92
C ASP A 136 1.99 -6.88 20.53
N PRO A 137 2.39 -5.99 21.46
CA PRO A 137 2.60 -4.58 21.18
C PRO A 137 3.61 -4.30 20.06
N GLU A 138 4.59 -5.19 19.83
CA GLU A 138 5.54 -5.03 18.72
C GLU A 138 4.87 -5.24 17.36
N VAL A 139 3.97 -6.23 17.26
CA VAL A 139 3.20 -6.50 16.04
C VAL A 139 2.23 -5.36 15.77
N GLU A 140 1.52 -4.89 16.80
CA GLU A 140 0.59 -3.76 16.68
C GLU A 140 1.31 -2.49 16.22
N ASN A 141 2.48 -2.19 16.80
CA ASN A 141 3.29 -1.05 16.37
C ASN A 141 3.71 -1.16 14.90
N GLN A 142 4.12 -2.34 14.43
CA GLN A 142 4.48 -2.53 13.04
C GLN A 142 3.28 -2.36 12.08
N ILE A 143 2.10 -2.87 12.45
CA ILE A 143 0.86 -2.67 11.69
C ILE A 143 0.50 -1.18 11.65
N ASN A 144 0.61 -0.48 12.78
CA ASN A 144 0.40 0.95 12.86
C ASN A 144 1.39 1.74 11.99
N MET A 145 2.64 1.30 11.87
CA MET A 145 3.61 1.92 10.96
C MET A 145 3.24 1.74 9.49
N ILE A 146 2.68 0.58 9.10
CA ILE A 146 2.18 0.33 7.75
C ILE A 146 0.97 1.22 7.47
N ASN A 147 0.04 1.32 8.42
CA ASN A 147 -1.18 2.12 8.31
C ASN A 147 -0.92 3.64 8.35
N LYS A 148 0.21 4.07 8.92
CA LYS A 148 0.51 5.50 9.07
C LYS A 148 0.85 6.15 7.73
N LYS A 149 0.05 7.14 7.36
CA LYS A 149 0.22 7.95 6.14
C LYS A 149 1.50 8.79 6.17
N LEU A 150 2.06 8.98 4.98
CA LEU A 150 3.17 9.89 4.72
C LEU A 150 2.63 11.27 4.34
N CYS A 151 3.22 12.30 4.97
CA CYS A 151 2.83 13.69 4.78
C CYS A 151 4.05 14.50 4.32
N VAL A 152 3.82 15.53 3.50
CA VAL A 152 4.87 16.44 3.02
C VAL A 152 4.33 17.85 2.90
N GLU A 153 5.16 18.84 3.24
CA GLU A 153 4.83 20.25 3.05
C GLU A 153 5.18 20.69 1.62
N VAL A 154 4.18 21.13 0.87
CA VAL A 154 4.30 21.49 -0.56
C VAL A 154 4.24 23.00 -0.79
N SER A 155 3.92 23.76 0.25
CA SER A 155 3.96 25.22 0.29
C SER A 155 3.90 25.65 1.75
N GLN A 156 4.18 26.90 2.05
CA GLN A 156 4.18 27.43 3.42
C GLN A 156 2.84 27.15 4.13
N GLY A 157 2.88 26.27 5.13
CA GLY A 157 1.71 25.87 5.93
C GLY A 157 0.76 24.90 5.23
N VAL A 158 1.10 24.39 4.05
CA VAL A 158 0.28 23.44 3.27
C VAL A 158 0.92 22.06 3.30
N VAL A 159 0.33 21.15 4.07
CA VAL A 159 0.75 19.76 4.18
C VAL A 159 -0.21 18.88 3.40
N MET A 160 0.34 17.93 2.65
CA MET A 160 -0.39 16.96 1.84
C MET A 160 -0.05 15.53 2.27
N ASP A 161 -1.07 14.70 2.43
CA ASP A 161 -0.92 13.25 2.52
C ASP A 161 -0.74 12.67 1.12
N TYR A 162 0.25 11.80 0.92
CA TYR A 162 0.58 11.28 -0.42
C TYR A 162 0.73 9.76 -0.50
N SER A 163 0.41 9.03 0.57
CA SER A 163 0.49 7.56 0.58
C SER A 163 -0.87 6.91 0.82
N VAL A 164 -1.09 5.77 0.18
CA VAL A 164 -2.15 4.81 0.50
C VAL A 164 -1.48 3.58 1.10
N SER A 165 -1.94 3.07 2.24
CA SER A 165 -1.32 1.89 2.86
C SER A 165 -1.93 0.57 2.37
N ALA A 166 -1.18 -0.52 2.48
CA ALA A 166 -1.70 -1.87 2.24
C ALA A 166 -2.89 -2.20 3.15
N THR A 167 -2.84 -1.69 4.39
CA THR A 167 -3.92 -1.81 5.37
C THR A 167 -5.17 -1.09 4.90
N ASP A 168 -5.07 0.15 4.40
CA ASP A 168 -6.21 0.90 3.86
C ASP A 168 -6.89 0.17 2.69
N VAL A 169 -6.11 -0.54 1.88
CA VAL A 169 -6.61 -1.24 0.68
C VAL A 169 -7.25 -2.59 1.02
N LEU A 170 -6.68 -3.32 1.99
CA LEU A 170 -7.11 -4.69 2.30
C LEU A 170 -8.05 -4.79 3.50
N LEU A 171 -7.99 -3.83 4.43
CA LEU A 171 -8.73 -3.79 5.69
C LEU A 171 -9.47 -2.46 5.77
N PHE A 172 -10.69 -2.43 5.24
CA PHE A 172 -11.48 -1.21 5.16
C PHE A 172 -12.88 -1.44 5.72
N LYS A 173 -13.56 -0.35 6.06
CA LYS A 173 -14.97 -0.39 6.42
C LYS A 173 -15.82 -0.21 5.17
N ASP A 174 -16.78 -1.10 4.95
CA ASP A 174 -17.78 -0.93 3.90
C ASP A 174 -18.70 0.27 4.22
N LYS A 175 -19.54 0.67 3.27
CA LYS A 175 -20.56 1.73 3.39
C LYS A 175 -21.48 1.54 4.59
N ASN A 176 -21.64 0.31 5.05
CA ASN A 176 -22.46 -0.05 6.21
C ASN A 176 -21.69 0.01 7.54
N GLY A 177 -20.41 0.36 7.53
CA GLY A 177 -19.54 0.42 8.71
C GLY A 177 -18.94 -0.91 9.16
N SER A 178 -19.28 -2.02 8.48
CA SER A 178 -18.72 -3.35 8.73
C SER A 178 -17.28 -3.44 8.28
N ASP A 179 -16.43 -4.04 9.11
CA ASP A 179 -15.04 -4.33 8.76
C ASP A 179 -14.97 -5.41 7.67
N VAL A 180 -14.32 -5.07 6.56
CA VAL A 180 -14.03 -5.97 5.45
C VAL A 180 -12.55 -6.31 5.50
N ASN A 181 -12.27 -7.59 5.73
CA ASN A 181 -10.93 -8.14 5.68
C ASN A 181 -10.77 -8.93 4.38
N VAL A 182 -10.19 -8.30 3.36
CA VAL A 182 -9.95 -8.92 2.05
C VAL A 182 -8.98 -10.10 2.18
N ILE A 183 -8.01 -10.06 3.09
CA ILE A 183 -7.08 -11.16 3.33
C ILE A 183 -7.84 -12.46 3.68
N ASN A 184 -8.79 -12.36 4.61
CA ASN A 184 -9.60 -13.52 5.01
C ASN A 184 -10.52 -13.99 3.87
N LEU A 185 -11.12 -13.06 3.12
CA LEU A 185 -11.96 -13.41 1.97
C LEU A 185 -11.18 -14.18 0.90
N LEU A 186 -9.96 -13.76 0.58
CA LEU A 186 -9.11 -14.47 -0.39
C LEU A 186 -8.75 -15.89 0.09
N LYS A 187 -8.53 -16.05 1.40
CA LYS A 187 -8.22 -17.34 2.02
C LYS A 187 -9.40 -18.30 2.00
N ASP A 188 -10.58 -17.85 2.41
CA ASP A 188 -11.75 -18.74 2.60
C ASP A 188 -12.30 -19.27 1.27
N ILE A 189 -12.17 -18.49 0.20
CA ILE A 189 -12.82 -18.78 -1.09
C ILE A 189 -12.02 -19.78 -1.94
N THR A 190 -10.75 -19.96 -1.65
CA THR A 190 -9.90 -20.92 -2.36
C THR A 190 -10.03 -22.35 -1.79
N ASN A 191 -10.68 -22.52 -0.63
CA ASN A 191 -10.97 -23.81 0.01
C ASN A 191 -12.17 -24.51 -0.65
#